data_AF-A0A969DT56-F1
#
_entry.id   AF-A0A969DT56-F1
#
_cell.length_a   1.000
_cell.length_b   1.000
_cell.length_c   1.000
_cell.angle_alpha   90.00
_cell.angle_beta   90.00
_cell.angle_gamma   90.00
#
_symmetry.space_group_name_H-M   'P 1'
#
loop_
_entity.id
_entity.type
_entity.pdbx_description
1 polymer ?
#
loop_
_entity_poly.entity_id
_entity_poly.type
_entity_poly.pdbx_seq_one_letter_code
_entity_poly.pdbx_strand_id
1 'polypeptide(L)'
;MTQAMLAGPATSAQQQLTDQSQGIVGTVLSLTGNQMPSVDGNDRRSHPQPVSTKIWIFSGKIMGSGSPRWPVAVASQHPAFVGWTTSNAEGQFQVGLVPGEYTVLAQYDSDLYLNSFLGDGSYSSVQVTSAKVTDIELVNTENAAF
;
A
#
# COMPACT_ATOMS: atom_id res chain seq x y z
N MET A 1 1.50 -27.16 14.28
CA MET A 1 1.33 -26.54 12.95
C MET A 1 2.38 -25.45 12.84
N THR A 2 3.31 -25.57 11.89
CA THR A 2 4.34 -24.54 11.67
C THR A 2 3.66 -23.33 11.03
N GLN A 3 3.64 -22.20 11.71
CA GLN A 3 3.07 -20.96 11.16
C GLN A 3 3.99 -20.51 9.99
N ALA A 4 3.42 -20.27 8.81
CA ALA A 4 4.21 -19.86 7.64
C ALA A 4 4.87 -18.50 7.90
N MET A 5 6.15 -18.36 7.56
CA MET A 5 6.88 -17.10 7.71
C MET A 5 6.70 -16.24 6.45
N LEU A 6 6.42 -14.96 6.65
CA LEU A 6 6.36 -13.94 5.62
C LEU A 6 7.74 -13.27 5.48
N ALA A 7 8.19 -13.14 4.24
CA ALA A 7 9.41 -12.43 3.88
C ALA A 7 9.41 -10.98 4.42
N GLY A 8 10.45 -10.56 5.12
CA GLY A 8 10.59 -9.16 5.54
C GLY A 8 10.79 -8.18 4.37
N PRO A 9 10.62 -6.86 4.57
CA PRO A 9 10.83 -5.88 3.51
C PRO A 9 12.29 -5.76 3.09
N ALA A 10 12.53 -5.42 1.82
CA ALA A 10 13.82 -5.00 1.31
C ALA A 10 14.10 -3.53 1.68
N THR A 11 15.32 -3.23 2.08
CA THR A 11 15.77 -1.89 2.48
C THR A 11 16.55 -1.19 1.36
N SER A 12 16.87 0.10 1.53
CA SER A 12 17.70 0.88 0.59
C SER A 12 19.03 0.23 0.24
N ALA A 13 19.60 -0.56 1.16
CA ALA A 13 20.84 -1.31 0.95
C ALA A 13 20.62 -2.65 0.20
N GLN A 14 19.42 -2.89 -0.33
CA GLN A 14 19.00 -4.16 -0.95
C GLN A 14 19.07 -5.36 0.00
N GLN A 15 19.13 -5.09 1.32
CA GLN A 15 19.09 -6.11 2.36
C GLN A 15 17.66 -6.36 2.79
N GLN A 16 17.29 -7.63 2.94
CA GLN A 16 15.98 -8.01 3.42
C GLN A 16 15.98 -8.08 4.95
N LEU A 17 14.98 -7.46 5.59
CA LEU A 17 14.76 -7.64 7.03
C LEU A 17 14.28 -9.07 7.32
N THR A 18 14.41 -9.48 8.58
CA THR A 18 14.08 -10.84 9.03
C THR A 18 12.61 -11.19 8.78
N ASP A 19 12.38 -12.41 8.31
CA ASP A 19 11.04 -12.96 8.13
C ASP A 19 10.24 -12.99 9.44
N GLN A 20 8.93 -12.80 9.33
CA GLN A 20 8.02 -12.69 10.48
C GLN A 20 6.83 -13.63 10.30
N SER A 21 6.28 -14.14 11.40
CA SER A 21 5.05 -14.94 11.35
C SER A 21 3.77 -14.08 11.35
N GLN A 22 3.94 -12.76 11.38
CA GLN A 22 2.90 -11.73 11.32
C GLN A 22 3.28 -10.64 10.32
N GLY A 23 2.31 -9.83 9.89
CA GLY A 23 2.58 -8.77 8.92
C GLY A 23 1.36 -8.39 8.12
N ILE A 24 1.59 -8.02 6.87
CA ILE A 24 0.57 -7.51 5.96
C ILE A 24 0.54 -8.37 4.70
N VAL A 25 -0.67 -8.76 4.29
CA VAL A 25 -0.97 -9.18 2.93
C VAL A 25 -1.89 -8.16 2.32
N GLY A 26 -1.89 -8.06 0.99
CA GLY A 26 -2.84 -7.17 0.35
C GLY A 26 -2.80 -7.22 -1.15
N THR A 27 -3.67 -6.41 -1.74
CA THR A 27 -3.78 -6.27 -3.19
C THR A 27 -3.62 -4.80 -3.59
N VAL A 28 -2.86 -4.57 -4.66
CA VAL A 28 -2.68 -3.26 -5.28
C VAL A 28 -3.47 -3.20 -6.58
N LEU A 29 -4.35 -2.22 -6.68
CA LEU A 29 -5.28 -2.04 -7.79
C LEU A 29 -5.21 -0.61 -8.34
N SER A 30 -5.52 -0.46 -9.63
CA SER A 30 -5.79 0.84 -10.25
C SER A 30 -7.21 0.85 -10.81
N LEU A 31 -7.96 1.89 -10.47
CA LEU A 31 -9.28 2.17 -11.03
C LEU A 31 -9.18 3.43 -11.90
N THR A 32 -9.63 3.31 -13.14
CA THR A 32 -9.61 4.39 -14.13
C THR A 32 -11.01 4.59 -14.71
N GLY A 33 -11.24 5.70 -15.41
CA GLY A 33 -12.43 5.91 -16.25
C GLY A 33 -13.65 6.43 -15.49
N ASN A 34 -14.79 6.48 -16.19
CA ASN A 34 -16.04 7.01 -15.65
C ASN A 34 -16.75 5.97 -14.77
N GLN A 35 -16.93 6.33 -13.50
CA GLN A 35 -17.58 5.54 -12.46
C GLN A 35 -18.94 6.11 -12.06
N MET A 36 -19.41 7.19 -12.71
CA MET A 36 -20.73 7.76 -12.47
C MET A 36 -21.85 6.74 -12.80
N PRO A 37 -22.92 6.68 -11.98
CA PRO A 37 -24.10 5.88 -12.30
C PRO A 37 -24.75 6.34 -13.61
N SER A 38 -25.02 5.41 -14.53
CA SER A 38 -25.82 5.67 -15.73
C SER A 38 -27.29 5.34 -15.48
N VAL A 39 -28.21 6.22 -15.88
CA VAL A 39 -29.67 6.05 -15.73
C VAL A 39 -30.25 4.93 -16.60
N ASP A 40 -29.51 4.53 -17.62
CA ASP A 40 -29.91 3.62 -18.71
C ASP A 40 -29.47 2.16 -18.47
N GLY A 41 -29.03 1.82 -17.26
CA GLY A 41 -28.86 0.43 -16.79
C GLY A 41 -27.68 -0.35 -17.41
N ASN A 42 -26.95 0.24 -18.35
CA ASN A 42 -25.74 -0.34 -18.92
C ASN A 42 -24.53 0.06 -18.07
N ASP A 43 -24.12 -0.80 -17.13
CA ASP A 43 -22.91 -0.59 -16.34
C ASP A 43 -21.66 -0.66 -17.23
N ARG A 44 -21.26 0.51 -17.75
CA ARG A 44 -20.01 0.71 -18.50
C ARG A 44 -18.82 1.05 -17.58
N ARG A 45 -18.97 0.84 -16.28
CA ARG A 45 -17.93 1.14 -15.29
C ARG A 45 -16.76 0.18 -15.48
N SER A 46 -15.56 0.73 -15.59
CA SER A 46 -14.33 -0.06 -15.61
C SER A 46 -14.12 -0.71 -14.25
N HIS A 47 -13.63 -1.96 -14.26
CA HIS A 47 -13.29 -2.69 -13.04
C HIS A 47 -11.84 -2.36 -12.63
N PRO A 48 -11.52 -2.35 -11.32
CA PRO A 48 -10.15 -2.20 -10.86
C PRO A 48 -9.23 -3.25 -11.51
N GLN A 49 -8.05 -2.82 -11.94
CA GLN A 49 -7.02 -3.68 -12.55
C GLN A 49 -5.87 -3.90 -11.57
N PRO A 50 -5.33 -5.13 -11.47
CA PRO A 50 -4.17 -5.41 -10.62
C PRO A 50 -2.91 -4.68 -11.12
N VAL A 51 -2.05 -4.30 -10.18
CA VAL A 51 -0.81 -3.56 -10.47
C VAL A 51 0.38 -4.26 -9.82
N SER A 52 1.37 -4.65 -10.64
CA SER A 52 2.69 -5.08 -10.17
C SER A 52 3.58 -3.86 -9.96
N THR A 53 3.90 -3.55 -8.70
CA THR A 53 4.68 -2.36 -8.33
C THR A 53 5.39 -2.56 -6.99
N LYS A 54 6.18 -1.56 -6.56
CA LYS A 54 6.73 -1.48 -5.21
C LYS A 54 5.69 -0.99 -4.21
N ILE A 55 5.67 -1.63 -3.05
CA ILE A 55 4.87 -1.26 -1.89
C ILE A 55 5.83 -0.75 -0.83
N TRP A 56 5.72 0.53 -0.50
CA TRP A 56 6.59 1.25 0.42
C TRP A 56 5.99 1.25 1.82
N ILE A 57 6.83 0.94 2.82
CA ILE A 57 6.42 0.71 4.20
C ILE A 57 7.12 1.72 5.09
N PHE A 58 6.32 2.42 5.89
CA PHE A 58 6.79 3.40 6.88
C PHE A 58 6.28 3.02 8.26
N SER A 59 7.11 3.18 9.28
CA SER A 59 6.73 2.94 10.67
C SER A 59 5.89 4.09 11.21
N GLY A 60 4.80 3.77 11.91
CA GLY A 60 3.87 4.71 12.50
C GLY A 60 2.98 5.42 11.49
N LYS A 61 2.28 6.44 11.97
CA LYS A 61 1.48 7.36 11.14
C LYS A 61 2.38 8.38 10.47
N ILE A 62 2.12 8.63 9.19
CA ILE A 62 2.83 9.63 8.41
C ILE A 62 1.89 10.79 8.09
N MET A 63 2.33 12.00 8.40
CA MET A 63 1.64 13.22 7.99
C MET A 63 1.70 13.36 6.47
N GLY A 64 0.54 13.40 5.84
CA GLY A 64 0.44 13.74 4.42
C GLY A 64 0.64 15.24 4.22
N SER A 65 1.13 15.64 3.05
CA SER A 65 1.23 17.05 2.68
C SER A 65 -0.12 17.62 2.18
N GLY A 66 -1.24 17.04 2.61
CA GLY A 66 -2.57 17.30 2.05
C GLY A 66 -2.76 16.78 0.62
N SER A 67 -1.85 15.92 0.14
CA SER A 67 -1.86 15.32 -1.20
C SER A 67 -1.90 13.80 -1.07
N PRO A 68 -2.66 13.08 -1.92
CA PRO A 68 -2.60 11.61 -1.99
C PRO A 68 -1.30 11.11 -2.62
N ARG A 69 -0.56 12.00 -3.31
CA ARG A 69 0.74 11.72 -3.91
C ARG A 69 1.88 12.19 -3.01
N TRP A 70 2.92 11.37 -2.91
CA TRP A 70 4.16 11.68 -2.20
C TRP A 70 5.39 11.30 -3.03
N PRO A 71 6.22 12.27 -3.48
CA PRO A 71 7.37 11.97 -4.34
C PRO A 71 8.35 10.96 -3.74
N VAL A 72 8.73 9.94 -4.50
CA VAL A 72 9.68 8.88 -4.09
C VAL A 72 11.01 9.47 -3.64
N ALA A 73 11.49 10.53 -4.32
CA ALA A 73 12.73 11.21 -3.98
C ALA A 73 12.72 11.82 -2.57
N VAL A 74 11.54 12.20 -2.06
CA VAL A 74 11.35 12.73 -0.71
C VAL A 74 11.07 11.59 0.27
N ALA A 75 10.16 10.68 -0.10
CA ALA A 75 9.71 9.59 0.76
C ALA A 75 10.85 8.63 1.14
N SER A 76 11.76 8.34 0.22
CA SER A 76 12.94 7.48 0.47
C SER A 76 13.93 8.02 1.50
N GLN A 77 13.87 9.32 1.80
CA GLN A 77 14.70 9.97 2.81
C GLN A 77 13.97 10.14 4.16
N HIS A 78 12.69 9.74 4.23
CA HIS A 78 11.90 9.93 5.43
C HIS A 78 12.43 9.02 6.57
N PRO A 79 12.59 9.54 7.80
CA PRO A 79 13.21 8.78 8.91
C PRO A 79 12.40 7.55 9.32
N ALA A 80 11.10 7.54 9.03
CA ALA A 80 10.22 6.41 9.29
C ALA A 80 10.23 5.34 8.19
N PHE A 81 11.01 5.53 7.11
CA PHE A 81 11.06 4.56 6.03
C PHE A 81 11.70 3.25 6.47
N VAL A 82 10.94 2.15 6.38
CA VAL A 82 11.39 0.81 6.78
C VAL A 82 11.99 0.07 5.58
N GLY A 83 11.33 0.17 4.42
CA GLY A 83 11.70 -0.57 3.22
C GLY A 83 10.51 -0.77 2.29
N TRP A 84 10.64 -1.71 1.37
CA TRP A 84 9.61 -2.05 0.39
C TRP A 84 9.48 -3.55 0.14
N THR A 85 8.33 -3.94 -0.40
CA THR A 85 8.12 -5.23 -1.06
C THR A 85 7.57 -4.99 -2.47
N THR A 86 7.27 -6.04 -3.23
CA THR A 86 6.70 -5.94 -4.58
C THR A 86 5.43 -6.76 -4.70
N SER A 87 4.44 -6.25 -5.41
CA SER A 87 3.27 -7.03 -5.82
C SER A 87 3.53 -7.82 -7.08
N ASN A 88 2.89 -8.99 -7.19
CA ASN A 88 2.94 -9.84 -8.38
C ASN A 88 2.03 -9.30 -9.52
N ALA A 89 1.88 -10.07 -10.60
CA ALA A 89 1.05 -9.71 -11.75
C ALA A 89 -0.44 -9.61 -11.40
N GLU A 90 -0.88 -10.34 -10.37
CA GLU A 90 -2.23 -10.31 -9.81
C GLU A 90 -2.40 -9.17 -8.78
N GLY A 91 -1.39 -8.30 -8.60
CA GLY A 91 -1.42 -7.18 -7.66
C GLY A 91 -1.23 -7.60 -6.20
N GLN A 92 -1.02 -8.88 -5.92
CA GLN A 92 -0.92 -9.42 -4.58
C GLN A 92 0.49 -9.22 -4.02
N PHE A 93 0.58 -8.84 -2.74
CA PHE A 93 1.84 -8.77 -2.02
C PHE A 93 1.70 -9.33 -0.61
N GLN A 94 2.84 -9.69 -0.04
CA GLN A 94 2.95 -10.08 1.36
C GLN A 94 4.26 -9.52 1.92
N VAL A 95 4.23 -9.14 3.19
CA VAL A 95 5.41 -8.65 3.91
C VAL A 95 5.33 -8.96 5.39
N GLY A 96 6.40 -9.54 5.92
CA GLY A 96 6.59 -9.80 7.34
C GLY A 96 7.01 -8.53 8.07
N LEU A 97 6.29 -8.19 9.14
CA LEU A 97 6.56 -6.99 9.94
C LEU A 97 6.47 -7.32 11.43
N VAL A 98 7.28 -6.67 12.26
CA VAL A 98 7.12 -6.77 13.72
C VAL A 98 5.83 -6.07 14.15
N PRO A 99 5.22 -6.41 15.30
CA PRO A 99 4.05 -5.71 15.80
C PRO A 99 4.31 -4.20 15.90
N GLY A 100 3.36 -3.41 15.39
CA GLY A 100 3.53 -1.98 15.25
C GLY A 100 2.46 -1.37 14.35
N GLU A 101 2.41 -0.05 14.32
CA GLU A 101 1.59 0.71 13.38
C GLU A 101 2.44 1.04 12.15
N TYR A 102 1.85 0.97 10.95
CA TYR A 102 2.55 1.25 9.70
C TYR A 102 1.69 2.03 8.71
N THR A 103 2.28 2.98 8.01
CA THR A 103 1.69 3.57 6.80
C THR A 103 2.26 2.87 5.57
N VAL A 104 1.39 2.44 4.67
CA VAL A 104 1.74 1.64 3.49
C VAL A 104 1.23 2.32 2.24
N LEU A 105 2.12 2.58 1.27
CA LEU A 105 1.76 3.24 -0.01
C LEU A 105 2.25 2.40 -1.19
N ALA A 106 1.50 2.42 -2.29
CA ALA A 106 1.92 1.82 -3.55
C ALA A 106 2.62 2.86 -4.43
N GLN A 107 3.66 2.47 -5.15
CA GLN A 107 4.37 3.35 -6.07
C GLN A 107 3.68 3.38 -7.45
N TYR A 108 3.52 4.57 -8.01
CA TYR A 108 3.08 4.83 -9.37
C TYR A 108 4.02 5.87 -9.98
N ASP A 109 4.76 5.46 -11.02
CA ASP A 109 5.82 6.27 -11.62
C ASP A 109 6.85 6.77 -10.57
N SER A 110 6.99 8.08 -10.44
CA SER A 110 7.90 8.76 -9.50
C SER A 110 7.28 9.10 -8.15
N ASP A 111 6.01 8.74 -7.93
CA ASP A 111 5.27 9.07 -6.71
C ASP A 111 4.80 7.80 -5.98
N LEU A 112 4.63 7.93 -4.67
CA LEU A 112 3.82 7.03 -3.87
C LEU A 112 2.39 7.55 -3.86
N TYR A 113 1.42 6.65 -3.79
CA TYR A 113 -0.01 6.99 -3.75
C TYR A 113 -0.72 6.31 -2.59
N LEU A 114 -1.49 7.10 -1.85
CA LEU A 114 -2.53 6.62 -0.93
C LEU A 114 -3.59 7.72 -0.77
N ASN A 115 -4.79 7.49 -1.28
CA ASN A 115 -5.92 8.40 -1.11
C ASN A 115 -6.82 7.94 0.06
N SER A 116 -6.23 7.89 1.25
CA SER A 116 -6.92 7.54 2.49
C SER A 116 -6.25 8.29 3.65
N PHE A 117 -7.02 9.12 4.35
CA PHE A 117 -6.55 10.00 5.42
C PHE A 117 -7.38 9.84 6.68
N LEU A 118 -6.76 10.00 7.85
CA LEU A 118 -7.42 9.87 9.17
C LEU A 118 -8.14 11.15 9.64
N GLY A 119 -8.25 12.17 8.79
CA GLY A 119 -8.92 13.45 9.10
C GLY A 119 -8.07 14.46 9.88
N ASP A 120 -6.98 14.02 10.50
CA ASP A 120 -5.95 14.88 11.11
C ASP A 120 -4.85 15.29 10.11
N GLY A 121 -5.00 14.92 8.84
CA GLY A 121 -4.03 15.14 7.77
C GLY A 121 -2.98 14.02 7.63
N SER A 122 -2.95 13.04 8.53
CA SER A 122 -2.14 11.84 8.36
C SER A 122 -2.77 10.88 7.36
N TYR A 123 -1.91 10.15 6.64
CA TYR A 123 -2.34 9.00 5.86
C TYR A 123 -2.90 7.92 6.78
N SER A 124 -3.85 7.15 6.29
CA SER A 124 -4.31 5.94 6.97
C SER A 124 -3.16 4.98 7.26
N SER A 125 -3.24 4.34 8.42
CA SER A 125 -2.24 3.40 8.94
C SER A 125 -2.87 2.04 9.21
N VAL A 126 -2.01 1.03 9.34
CA VAL A 126 -2.37 -0.37 9.53
C VAL A 126 -1.70 -0.86 10.81
N GLN A 127 -2.48 -1.47 11.69
CA GLN A 127 -1.95 -2.10 12.90
C GLN A 127 -1.56 -3.55 12.60
N VAL A 128 -0.28 -3.86 12.76
CA VAL A 128 0.24 -5.23 12.81
C VAL A 128 0.27 -5.68 14.26
N THR A 129 -0.32 -6.84 14.55
CA THR A 129 -0.34 -7.46 15.88
C THR A 129 0.37 -8.79 15.86
N SER A 130 0.87 -9.23 17.02
CA SER A 130 1.59 -10.50 17.14
C SER A 130 0.79 -11.68 16.59
N ALA A 131 1.47 -12.57 15.86
CA ALA A 131 0.92 -13.79 15.25
C ALA A 131 -0.33 -13.59 14.36
N LYS A 132 -0.53 -12.38 13.80
CA LYS A 132 -1.65 -12.07 12.92
C LYS A 132 -1.18 -11.49 11.59
N VAL A 133 -1.79 -11.96 10.52
CA VAL A 133 -1.68 -11.34 9.19
C VAL A 133 -2.87 -10.39 9.01
N THR A 134 -2.57 -9.13 8.67
CA THR A 134 -3.58 -8.11 8.37
C THR A 134 -3.73 -7.98 6.86
N ASP A 135 -4.96 -7.99 6.36
CA ASP A 135 -5.30 -7.82 4.95
C ASP A 135 -5.63 -6.35 4.65
N ILE A 136 -5.11 -5.81 3.55
CA ILE A 136 -5.37 -4.44 3.09
C ILE A 136 -5.54 -4.37 1.57
N GLU A 137 -6.22 -3.33 1.12
CA GLU A 137 -6.34 -3.00 -0.30
C GLU A 137 -5.77 -1.60 -0.55
N LEU A 138 -4.93 -1.48 -1.58
CA LEU A 138 -4.34 -0.22 -2.03
C LEU A 138 -4.88 0.09 -3.42
N VAL A 139 -5.87 0.98 -3.52
CA VAL A 139 -6.49 1.36 -4.79
C VAL A 139 -6.04 2.75 -5.21
N ASN A 140 -5.40 2.84 -6.38
CA ASN A 140 -5.18 4.11 -7.04
C ASN A 140 -6.41 4.51 -7.85
N THR A 141 -7.03 5.62 -7.46
CA THR A 141 -8.28 6.16 -8.03
C THR A 141 -8.08 7.50 -8.73
N GLU A 142 -6.84 7.96 -8.92
CA GLU A 142 -6.56 9.31 -9.44
C GLU A 142 -7.06 9.54 -10.87
N ASN A 143 -7.19 8.45 -11.63
CA ASN A 143 -7.66 8.46 -13.01
C ASN A 143 -9.13 8.01 -13.11
N ALA A 144 -9.83 7.86 -11.98
CA ALA A 144 -11.25 7.57 -11.91
C ALA A 144 -12.04 8.86 -11.68
N ALA A 145 -13.14 9.01 -12.41
CA ALA A 145 -14.12 10.07 -12.22
C ALA A 145 -15.38 9.47 -11.61
N PHE A 146 -15.85 9.99 -10.47
CA PHE A 146 -17.01 9.49 -9.72
C PHE A 146 -18.17 10.47 -9.77
#